data_AF-A0A951E1Q9-F1
#
_entry.id   AF-A0A951E1Q9-F1
#
_cell.length_a   1.000
_cell.length_b   1.000
_cell.length_c   1.000
_cell.angle_alpha   90.00
_cell.angle_beta   90.00
_cell.angle_gamma   90.00
#
_symmetry.space_group_name_H-M   'P 1'
#
loop_
_entity.id
_entity.type
_entity.pdbx_description
1 polymer ?
#
loop_
_entity_poly.entity_id
_entity_poly.type
_entity_poly.pdbx_seq_one_letter_code
_entity_poly.pdbx_strand_id
1 'polypeptide(L)' 'MRGEVTDVSLLGNKGKLDWSRDQDGLTVHLPQQSPGKYAYTFKITGLTDIQNQD' A
#
# COMPACT_ATOMS: atom_id res chain seq x y z
N MET A 1 4.76 17.37 -8.72
CA MET A 1 3.58 16.51 -8.50
C MET A 1 3.94 15.53 -7.40
N ARG A 2 3.09 15.36 -6.37
CA ARG A 2 3.25 14.28 -5.37
C ARG A 2 2.73 13.00 -6.01
N GLY A 3 3.44 11.88 -5.89
CA GLY A 3 3.04 10.63 -6.53
C GLY A 3 1.64 10.16 -6.14
N GLU A 4 0.97 9.46 -7.05
CA GLU A 4 -0.35 8.88 -6.88
C GLU A 4 -0.23 7.40 -6.50
N VAL A 5 -1.03 6.92 -5.54
CA VAL A 5 -1.03 5.49 -5.23
C VAL A 5 -1.76 4.77 -6.35
N THR A 6 -1.08 3.89 -7.07
CA THR A 6 -1.65 3.15 -8.21
C THR A 6 -1.88 1.67 -7.89
N ASP A 7 -1.21 1.14 -6.87
CA ASP A 7 -1.37 -0.24 -6.42
C ASP A 7 -0.97 -0.38 -4.94
N VAL A 8 -1.68 -1.27 -4.25
CA VAL A 8 -1.36 -1.75 -2.91
C VAL A 8 -1.45 -3.26 -2.90
N SER A 9 -0.34 -3.91 -2.58
CA SER A 9 -0.25 -5.38 -2.49
C SER A 9 0.38 -5.82 -1.18
N LEU A 10 -0.02 -7.00 -0.70
CA LEU A 10 0.50 -7.59 0.54
C LEU A 10 1.59 -8.61 0.21
N LEU A 11 2.79 -8.41 0.74
CA LEU A 11 3.88 -9.36 0.55
C LEU A 11 3.54 -10.71 1.20
N GLY A 12 3.82 -11.80 0.51
CA GLY A 12 3.46 -13.16 0.94
C GLY A 12 2.01 -13.56 0.63
N ASN A 13 1.20 -12.67 0.05
CA ASN A 13 -0.14 -12.98 -0.45
C ASN A 13 -0.24 -12.63 -1.94
N LYS A 14 -0.95 -13.46 -2.72
CA LYS A 14 -1.22 -13.22 -4.14
C LYS A 14 -2.62 -12.64 -4.41
N GLY A 15 -3.45 -12.51 -3.37
CA GLY A 15 -4.76 -11.90 -3.46
C GLY A 15 -4.68 -10.39 -3.72
N LYS A 16 -5.63 -9.89 -4.50
CA LYS A 16 -5.87 -8.44 -4.60
C LYS A 16 -6.42 -7.93 -3.28
N LEU A 17 -6.04 -6.70 -2.93
CA LEU A 17 -6.58 -6.00 -1.78
C LEU A 17 -7.57 -4.94 -2.25
N ASP A 18 -8.66 -4.80 -1.53
CA ASP A 18 -9.52 -3.63 -1.64
C ASP A 18 -8.89 -2.49 -0.84
N TRP A 19 -8.77 -1.32 -1.45
CA TRP A 19 -8.22 -0.14 -0.82
C TRP A 19 -8.83 1.12 -1.42
N SER A 20 -8.84 2.19 -0.63
CA SER A 20 -9.26 3.52 -1.05
C SER A 20 -8.31 4.57 -0.49
N ARG A 21 -8.24 5.72 -1.16
CA ARG A 21 -7.49 6.88 -0.70
C ARG A 21 -8.35 8.12 -0.76
N ASP A 22 -8.38 8.87 0.32
CA ASP A 22 -9.07 10.14 0.42
C ASP A 22 -8.19 11.17 1.16
N GLN A 23 -8.82 12.21 1.70
CA GLN A 23 -8.13 13.28 2.42
C GLN A 23 -7.54 12.82 3.76
N ASP A 24 -8.11 11.77 4.37
CA ASP A 24 -7.69 11.26 5.68
C ASP A 24 -6.54 10.25 5.56
N GLY A 25 -6.44 9.56 4.43
CA GLY A 25 -5.28 8.70 4.14
C GLY A 25 -5.57 7.55 3.19
N LEU A 26 -4.77 6.49 3.32
CA LEU A 26 -4.91 5.24 2.57
C LEU A 26 -5.53 4.17 3.48
N THR A 27 -6.73 3.72 3.14
CA THR A 27 -7.42 2.63 3.83
C THR A 27 -7.23 1.33 3.06
N VAL A 28 -6.80 0.27 3.75
CA VAL A 28 -6.55 -1.05 3.16
C VAL A 28 -7.37 -2.10 3.90
N HIS A 29 -8.18 -2.87 3.17
CA HIS A 29 -8.93 -3.99 3.72
C HIS A 29 -8.03 -5.23 3.76
N LEU A 30 -7.75 -5.71 4.97
CA LEU A 30 -6.92 -6.89 5.17
C LEU A 30 -7.64 -8.17 4.70
N PRO A 31 -6.91 -9.13 4.13
CA PRO A 31 -7.46 -10.43 3.77
C PRO A 31 -7.87 -11.20 5.04
N GLN A 32 -8.87 -12.05 4.91
CA GLN A 32 -9.35 -12.88 6.03
C GLN A 32 -8.27 -13.83 6.56
N GLN A 33 -7.40 -14.34 5.67
CA GLN A 33 -6.26 -15.16 6.05
C GLN A 33 -5.00 -14.30 6.14
N SER A 34 -4.38 -14.28 7.31
CA SER A 34 -3.12 -13.59 7.53
C SER A 34 -1.97 -14.27 6.78
N PRO A 35 -1.10 -13.51 6.07
CA PRO A 35 0.07 -14.07 5.40
C PRO A 35 1.21 -14.44 6.38
N GLY A 36 1.14 -14.04 7.65
CA GLY A 36 2.22 -14.25 8.61
C GLY A 36 1.82 -13.97 10.06
N LYS A 37 2.59 -14.51 11.00
CA LYS A 37 2.25 -14.44 12.44
C LYS A 37 2.57 -13.10 13.11
N TYR A 38 3.54 -12.36 12.58
CA TYR A 38 4.19 -11.27 13.33
C TYR A 38 3.91 -9.88 12.78
N ALA A 39 3.83 -9.73 11.46
CA ALA A 39 3.64 -8.44 10.81
C ALA A 39 3.03 -8.59 9.42
N TYR A 40 2.42 -7.50 8.95
CA TYR A 40 2.00 -7.31 7.57
C TYR A 40 2.98 -6.35 6.89
N THR A 41 3.27 -6.59 5.62
CA THR A 41 4.14 -5.71 4.84
C THR A 41 3.47 -5.40 3.51
N PHE A 42 3.21 -4.12 3.28
CA PHE A 42 2.57 -3.65 2.05
C PHE A 42 3.61 -3.09 1.09
N LYS A 43 3.43 -3.40 -0.19
CA LYS A 43 4.10 -2.70 -1.28
C LYS A 43 3.11 -1.68 -1.86
N ILE A 44 3.53 -0.42 -1.89
CA ILE A 44 2.75 0.69 -2.45
C ILE A 44 3.48 1.19 -3.71
N THR A 45 2.76 1.30 -4.82
CA THR A 45 3.32 1.73 -6.12
C THR A 45 2.74 3.08 -6.57
N GLY A 46 3.48 3.80 -7.41
CA GLY A 46 3.05 5.06 -8.03
C GLY A 46 3.48 6.33 -7.26
N LEU A 47 4.10 6.13 -6.09
CA LEU A 47 4.77 7.20 -5.37
C LEU A 47 6.03 7.64 -6.14
N THR A 48 6.03 8.87 -6.66
CA THR A 48 7.22 9.52 -7.19
C THR A 48 8.02 10.11 -6.04
N ASP A 49 9.31 9.86 -6.03
CA ASP A 49 10.23 10.46 -5.08
C ASP A 49 10.14 11.98 -5.16
N ILE A 50 9.94 12.63 -4.01
CA ILE A 50 10.36 14.03 -3.87
C ILE A 50 11.86 13.96 -3.67
N GLN A 51 12.61 13.96 -4.77
CA GLN A 51 14.07 14.10 -4.71
C GLN A 51 14.38 15.31 -3.80
N ASN A 52 15.23 15.07 -2.81
CA ASN A 52 15.75 16.09 -1.89
C ASN A 52 16.14 17.34 -2.69
N GLN A 53 15.53 18.47 -2.35
CA GLN A 53 16.08 19.77 -2.72
C GLN A 53 17.24 20.01 -1.76
N ASP A 54 18.45 19.74 -2.23
CA ASP A 54 19.68 20.36 -1.69
C ASP A 54 19.60 21.89 -1.85
#